data_AF-A0A935WJZ5-F1
#
_entry.id   AF-A0A935WJZ5-F1
#
_cell.length_a   1.000
_cell.length_b   1.000
_cell.length_c   1.000
_cell.angle_alpha   90.00
_cell.angle_beta   90.00
_cell.angle_gamma   90.00
#
_symmetry.space_group_name_H-M   'P 1'
#
loop_
_entity.id
_entity.type
_entity.pdbx_description
1 polymer ?
#
loop_
_entity_poly.entity_id
_entity_poly.type
_entity_poly.pdbx_seq_one_letter_code
_entity_poly.pdbx_strand_id
1 'polypeptide(L)'
;MSAPAPPAFATGAPRTGPELSAALGRLLAEGITYLQALPEPAFTAPQGTFWSPAEHVRHLRKSAAPLVTALGIPRLVLGLRFGKAGRPSRAFDEMVAVYRQALAGGATAGRFAPSGDGDGLDRTAVLDGWARVTGALQAQLGKWDEAALDRYQLPHPVLGPLTVREMLAFTVYHTAHHLRRVAERSGR
;
A
#
# COMPACT_ATOMS: atom_id res chain seq x y z
N MET A 1 26.39 -13.67 3.40
CA MET A 1 25.66 -13.96 2.15
C MET A 1 25.02 -12.66 1.70
N SER A 2 25.26 -12.23 0.45
CA SER A 2 24.66 -11.00 -0.08
C SER A 2 23.17 -11.20 -0.35
N ALA A 3 22.37 -10.14 -0.20
CA ALA A 3 20.94 -10.18 -0.51
C ALA A 3 20.71 -10.49 -2.01
N PRO A 4 19.61 -11.18 -2.38
CA PRO A 4 19.28 -11.41 -3.79
C PRO A 4 18.98 -10.10 -4.51
N ALA A 5 19.16 -10.08 -5.83
CA ALA A 5 18.76 -8.94 -6.64
C ALA A 5 17.24 -8.70 -6.50
N PRO A 6 16.80 -7.48 -6.18
CA PRO A 6 15.38 -7.16 -6.04
C PRO A 6 14.68 -7.17 -7.40
N PRO A 7 13.40 -7.59 -7.49
CA PRO A 7 12.60 -7.34 -8.67
C PRO A 7 12.31 -5.84 -8.81
N ALA A 8 11.86 -5.41 -9.99
CA ALA A 8 11.55 -4.00 -10.25
C ALA A 8 10.33 -3.48 -9.45
N PHE A 9 9.53 -4.39 -8.87
CA PHE A 9 8.24 -4.11 -8.23
C PHE A 9 7.35 -3.26 -9.16
N ALA A 10 7.18 -3.69 -10.41
CA ALA A 10 6.48 -2.92 -11.43
C ALA A 10 4.99 -2.79 -11.09
N THR A 11 4.46 -1.57 -11.15
CA THR A 11 3.04 -1.33 -10.92
C THR A 11 2.20 -1.57 -12.17
N GLY A 12 2.78 -1.37 -13.36
CA GLY A 12 2.01 -1.12 -14.58
C GLY A 12 1.18 0.16 -14.45
N ALA A 13 0.06 0.21 -15.16
CA ALA A 13 -0.96 1.25 -15.07
C ALA A 13 -2.37 0.64 -14.89
N PRO A 14 -2.60 -0.13 -13.79
CA PRO A 14 -3.87 -0.81 -13.57
C PRO A 14 -5.01 0.20 -13.44
N ARG A 15 -6.12 -0.09 -14.12
CA ARG A 15 -7.29 0.78 -14.16
C ARG A 15 -8.49 0.12 -13.51
N THR A 16 -8.79 -1.13 -13.83
CA THR A 16 -10.00 -1.82 -13.36
C THR A 16 -9.84 -2.41 -11.96
N GLY A 17 -10.95 -2.74 -11.29
CA GLY A 17 -10.92 -3.44 -10.01
C GLY A 17 -10.10 -4.74 -10.06
N PRO A 18 -10.31 -5.63 -11.05
CA PRO A 18 -9.49 -6.81 -11.25
C PRO A 18 -8.00 -6.53 -11.48
N GLU A 19 -7.65 -5.52 -12.27
CA GLU A 19 -6.24 -5.15 -12.52
C GLU A 19 -5.56 -4.63 -11.25
N LEU A 20 -6.26 -3.78 -10.48
CA LEU A 20 -5.77 -3.26 -9.19
C LEU A 20 -5.57 -4.39 -8.18
N SER A 21 -6.55 -5.31 -8.08
CA SER A 21 -6.45 -6.50 -7.24
C SER A 21 -5.27 -7.38 -7.64
N ALA A 22 -5.09 -7.64 -8.95
CA ALA A 22 -3.98 -8.44 -9.46
C ALA A 22 -2.63 -7.76 -9.20
N ALA A 23 -2.53 -6.45 -9.35
CA ALA A 23 -1.31 -5.69 -9.06
C ALA A 23 -0.93 -5.77 -7.57
N LEU A 24 -1.90 -5.64 -6.66
CA LEU A 24 -1.67 -5.82 -5.21
C LEU A 24 -1.17 -7.24 -4.89
N GLY A 25 -1.81 -8.27 -5.47
CA GLY A 25 -1.42 -9.66 -5.28
C GLY A 25 -0.01 -9.96 -5.79
N ARG A 26 0.36 -9.44 -6.97
CA ARG A 26 1.72 -9.60 -7.52
C ARG A 26 2.77 -8.91 -6.64
N LEU A 27 2.55 -7.64 -6.26
CA LEU A 27 3.47 -6.90 -5.40
C LEU A 27 3.63 -7.56 -4.03
N LEU A 28 2.56 -8.14 -3.48
CA LEU A 28 2.64 -8.93 -2.25
C LEU A 28 3.53 -10.16 -2.43
N ALA A 29 3.30 -10.95 -3.49
CA ALA A 29 4.08 -12.16 -3.75
C ALA A 29 5.56 -11.84 -3.96
N GLU A 30 5.87 -10.90 -4.87
CA GLU A 30 7.24 -10.43 -5.13
C GLU A 30 7.90 -9.88 -3.86
N GLY A 31 7.17 -9.06 -3.11
CA GLY A 31 7.63 -8.47 -1.86
C GLY A 31 7.95 -9.51 -0.80
N ILE A 32 7.05 -10.48 -0.57
CA ILE A 32 7.28 -11.58 0.37
C ILE A 32 8.50 -12.40 -0.04
N THR A 33 8.60 -12.81 -1.31
CA THR A 33 9.76 -13.57 -1.79
C THR A 33 11.07 -12.82 -1.55
N TYR A 34 11.12 -11.53 -1.88
CA TYR A 34 12.30 -10.71 -1.67
C TYR A 34 12.65 -10.54 -0.18
N LEU A 35 11.67 -10.19 0.66
CA LEU A 35 11.85 -9.94 2.08
C LEU A 35 12.20 -11.21 2.86
N GLN A 36 11.64 -12.36 2.49
CA GLN A 36 11.98 -13.66 3.08
C GLN A 36 13.42 -14.06 2.81
N ALA A 37 14.02 -13.62 1.72
CA ALA A 37 15.39 -13.94 1.36
C ALA A 37 16.43 -13.00 2.01
N LEU A 38 16.01 -11.94 2.71
CA LEU A 38 16.92 -11.07 3.43
C LEU A 38 17.50 -11.79 4.67
N PRO A 39 18.79 -11.56 5.01
CA PRO A 39 19.32 -11.94 6.31
C PRO A 39 18.52 -11.29 7.45
N GLU A 40 18.38 -11.98 8.59
CA GLU A 40 17.57 -11.48 9.72
C GLU A 40 17.95 -10.07 10.19
N PRO A 41 19.24 -9.72 10.39
CA PRO A 41 19.60 -8.36 10.75
C PRO A 41 19.21 -7.33 9.67
N ALA A 42 19.25 -7.71 8.40
CA ALA A 42 18.88 -6.81 7.30
C ALA A 42 17.36 -6.58 7.25
N PHE A 43 16.55 -7.54 7.73
CA PHE A 43 15.09 -7.42 7.76
C PHE A 43 14.59 -6.56 8.93
N THR A 44 15.23 -6.66 10.11
CA THR A 44 14.76 -6.01 11.34
C THR A 44 15.47 -4.70 11.66
N ALA A 45 16.75 -4.54 11.28
CA ALA A 45 17.50 -3.33 11.60
C ALA A 45 17.12 -2.13 10.71
N PRO A 46 17.11 -0.90 11.26
CA PRO A 46 16.95 0.32 10.49
C PRO A 46 17.97 0.44 9.35
N GLN A 47 17.53 0.97 8.21
CA GLN A 47 18.41 1.25 7.07
C GLN A 47 19.06 2.62 7.25
N GLY A 48 20.01 2.73 8.20
CA GLY A 48 20.59 4.02 8.62
C GLY A 48 19.58 4.83 9.44
N THR A 49 19.28 6.06 9.02
CA THR A 49 18.23 6.88 9.64
C THR A 49 16.83 6.59 9.09
N PHE A 50 16.69 5.58 8.23
CA PHE A 50 15.42 5.16 7.63
C PHE A 50 14.89 3.90 8.30
N TRP A 51 13.60 3.65 8.11
CA TRP A 51 12.93 2.46 8.62
C TRP A 51 13.59 1.15 8.18
N SER A 52 13.44 0.13 9.00
CA SER A 52 13.78 -1.24 8.64
C SER A 52 12.79 -1.81 7.60
N PRO A 53 13.17 -2.88 6.86
CA PRO A 53 12.23 -3.57 6.00
C PRO A 53 10.96 -4.05 6.72
N ALA A 54 11.10 -4.56 7.94
CA ALA A 54 9.97 -4.94 8.77
C ALA A 54 9.04 -3.74 9.06
N GLU A 55 9.60 -2.59 9.38
CA GLU A 55 8.85 -1.35 9.59
C GLU A 55 8.13 -0.86 8.33
N HIS A 56 8.75 -0.95 7.15
CA HIS A 56 8.08 -0.70 5.88
C HIS A 56 6.83 -1.58 5.70
N VAL A 57 6.94 -2.89 5.98
CA VAL A 57 5.79 -3.83 5.88
C VAL A 57 4.71 -3.49 6.90
N ARG A 58 5.10 -3.16 8.14
CA ARG A 58 4.15 -2.75 9.18
C ARG A 58 3.39 -1.49 8.80
N HIS A 59 4.07 -0.53 8.18
CA HIS A 59 3.44 0.67 7.63
C HIS A 59 2.41 0.31 6.54
N LEU A 60 2.79 -0.49 5.55
CA LEU A 60 1.90 -0.94 4.47
C LEU A 60 0.65 -1.64 5.00
N ARG A 61 0.83 -2.57 5.96
CA ARG A 61 -0.28 -3.24 6.65
C ARG A 61 -1.19 -2.23 7.35
N LYS A 62 -0.60 -1.29 8.10
CA LYS A 62 -1.34 -0.30 8.89
C LYS A 62 -2.11 0.69 8.01
N SER A 63 -1.57 1.08 6.85
CA SER A 63 -2.25 1.96 5.89
C SER A 63 -3.36 1.26 5.10
N ALA A 64 -3.21 -0.04 4.81
CA ALA A 64 -4.21 -0.80 4.05
C ALA A 64 -5.38 -1.31 4.92
N ALA A 65 -5.16 -1.60 6.21
CA ALA A 65 -6.18 -2.18 7.08
C ALA A 65 -7.49 -1.36 7.16
N PRO A 66 -7.48 -0.01 7.28
CA PRO A 66 -8.71 0.78 7.25
C PRO A 66 -9.49 0.67 5.95
N LEU A 67 -8.83 0.38 4.82
CA LEU A 67 -9.52 0.18 3.54
C LEU A 67 -10.33 -1.11 3.56
N VAL A 68 -9.84 -2.18 4.19
CA VAL A 68 -10.61 -3.43 4.38
C VAL A 68 -11.92 -3.14 5.11
N THR A 69 -11.85 -2.36 6.19
CA THR A 69 -13.04 -1.93 6.93
C THR A 69 -13.94 -1.06 6.05
N ALA A 70 -13.39 -0.03 5.41
CA ALA A 70 -14.16 0.92 4.61
C ALA A 70 -14.90 0.25 3.45
N LEU A 71 -14.25 -0.65 2.70
CA LEU A 71 -14.86 -1.35 1.57
C LEU A 71 -15.92 -2.38 1.99
N GLY A 72 -15.95 -2.76 3.28
CA GLY A 72 -17.00 -3.58 3.87
C GLY A 72 -18.23 -2.81 4.34
N ILE A 73 -18.16 -1.47 4.43
CA ILE A 73 -19.30 -0.63 4.82
C ILE A 73 -20.33 -0.59 3.68
N PRO A 74 -21.65 -0.63 3.98
CA PRO A 74 -22.68 -0.43 2.96
C PRO A 74 -22.46 0.89 2.20
N ARG A 75 -22.51 0.82 0.86
CA ARG A 75 -22.20 1.94 -0.05
C ARG A 75 -22.99 3.23 0.25
N LEU A 76 -24.25 3.09 0.66
CA LEU A 76 -25.08 4.24 1.06
C LEU A 76 -24.46 4.99 2.24
N VAL A 77 -23.95 4.27 3.24
CA VAL A 77 -23.28 4.84 4.42
C VAL A 77 -21.97 5.51 4.04
N LEU A 78 -21.18 4.91 3.13
CA LEU A 78 -19.96 5.57 2.60
C LEU A 78 -20.31 6.89 1.91
N GLY A 79 -21.32 6.90 1.05
CA GLY A 79 -21.76 8.10 0.35
C GLY A 79 -22.25 9.21 1.30
N LEU A 80 -22.93 8.86 2.39
CA LEU A 80 -23.36 9.82 3.41
C LEU A 80 -22.18 10.37 4.24
N ARG A 81 -21.22 9.51 4.59
CA ARG A 81 -20.12 9.87 5.49
C ARG A 81 -18.97 10.61 4.79
N PHE A 82 -18.67 10.22 3.56
CA PHE A 82 -17.47 10.68 2.83
C PHE A 82 -17.79 11.32 1.48
N GLY A 83 -19.05 11.30 1.05
CA GLY A 83 -19.47 11.91 -0.20
C GLY A 83 -19.31 11.00 -1.42
N LYS A 84 -19.69 11.58 -2.56
CA LYS A 84 -19.58 10.98 -3.89
C LYS A 84 -18.74 11.90 -4.77
N ALA A 85 -17.98 11.30 -5.67
CA ALA A 85 -17.14 12.04 -6.60
C ALA A 85 -18.00 12.88 -7.56
N GLY A 86 -17.68 14.17 -7.67
CA GLY A 86 -18.23 15.08 -8.68
C GLY A 86 -17.42 15.13 -9.98
N ARG A 87 -16.37 14.32 -10.09
CA ARG A 87 -15.48 14.22 -11.26
C ARG A 87 -15.13 12.77 -11.54
N PRO A 88 -14.69 12.43 -12.77
CA PRO A 88 -14.11 11.12 -13.06
C PRO A 88 -12.87 10.84 -12.19
N SER A 89 -12.64 9.58 -11.87
CA SER A 89 -11.38 9.14 -11.26
C SER A 89 -10.20 9.47 -12.19
N ARG A 90 -9.08 9.88 -11.59
CA ARG A 90 -7.82 10.07 -12.28
C ARG A 90 -7.33 8.79 -12.92
N ALA A 91 -6.55 8.93 -13.98
CA ALA A 91 -5.73 7.83 -14.49
C ALA A 91 -4.67 7.43 -13.45
N PHE A 92 -4.16 6.20 -13.53
CA PHE A 92 -3.17 5.68 -12.60
C PHE A 92 -1.93 6.60 -12.51
N ASP A 93 -1.36 6.97 -13.65
CA ASP A 93 -0.15 7.80 -13.69
C ASP A 93 -0.37 9.21 -13.13
N GLU A 94 -1.56 9.77 -13.30
CA GLU A 94 -1.92 11.06 -12.71
C GLU A 94 -2.04 10.94 -11.17
N MET A 95 -2.63 9.85 -10.67
CA MET A 95 -2.67 9.56 -9.24
C MET A 95 -1.27 9.39 -8.66
N VAL A 96 -0.38 8.72 -9.39
CA VAL A 96 1.04 8.60 -9.03
C VAL A 96 1.72 9.96 -8.99
N ALA A 97 1.52 10.80 -10.00
CA ALA A 97 2.12 12.13 -10.06
C ALA A 97 1.70 13.00 -8.86
N VAL A 98 0.40 12.99 -8.52
CA VAL A 98 -0.15 13.70 -7.36
C VAL A 98 0.51 13.24 -6.06
N TYR A 99 0.69 11.94 -5.86
CA TYR A 99 1.36 11.44 -4.66
C TYR A 99 2.86 11.78 -4.61
N ARG A 100 3.57 11.68 -5.74
CA ARG A 100 4.99 12.06 -5.81
C ARG A 100 5.19 13.55 -5.50
N GLN A 101 4.28 14.40 -5.97
CA GLN A 101 4.28 15.82 -5.62
C GLN A 101 4.09 16.04 -4.13
N ALA A 102 3.17 15.31 -3.49
CA ALA A 102 2.97 15.39 -2.04
C ALA A 102 4.22 14.97 -1.25
N LEU A 103 4.90 13.90 -1.69
CA LEU A 103 6.19 13.48 -1.10
C LEU A 103 7.28 14.55 -1.26
N ALA A 104 7.39 15.18 -2.44
CA ALA A 104 8.33 16.28 -2.66
C ALA A 104 8.01 17.50 -1.78
N GLY A 105 6.72 17.71 -1.46
CA GLY A 105 6.25 18.72 -0.51
C GLY A 105 6.39 18.35 0.96
N GLY A 106 7.03 17.22 1.31
CA GLY A 106 7.30 16.84 2.69
C GLY A 106 6.21 16.00 3.37
N ALA A 107 5.31 15.37 2.61
CA ALA A 107 4.33 14.45 3.18
C ALA A 107 5.00 13.32 3.98
N THR A 108 4.48 13.05 5.18
CA THR A 108 4.95 11.98 6.07
C THR A 108 3.82 10.99 6.38
N ALA A 109 4.17 9.82 6.92
CA ALA A 109 3.19 8.78 7.27
C ALA A 109 2.29 9.15 8.47
N GLY A 110 2.65 10.17 9.26
CA GLY A 110 1.89 10.59 10.44
C GLY A 110 1.49 9.42 11.34
N ARG A 111 0.20 9.32 11.70
CA ARG A 111 -0.33 8.23 12.54
C ARG A 111 -0.14 6.82 11.96
N PHE A 112 0.16 6.70 10.67
CA PHE A 112 0.39 5.43 9.99
C PHE A 112 1.85 4.98 10.06
N ALA A 113 2.75 5.78 10.65
CA ALA A 113 4.10 5.33 10.96
C ALA A 113 4.06 4.02 11.81
N PRO A 114 5.07 3.15 11.67
CA PRO A 114 5.26 1.99 12.55
C PRO A 114 5.24 2.43 14.01
N SER A 115 4.68 1.59 14.90
CA SER A 115 4.54 1.91 16.32
C SER A 115 5.46 1.01 17.16
N GLY A 116 6.09 1.54 18.20
CA GLY A 116 7.03 0.77 19.03
C GLY A 116 8.36 0.47 18.34
N ASP A 117 9.34 0.11 19.17
CA ASP A 117 10.72 -0.09 18.77
C ASP A 117 10.82 -1.45 18.06
N GLY A 118 11.47 -1.53 16.90
CA GLY A 118 11.49 -2.72 16.02
C GLY A 118 12.14 -3.99 16.60
N ASP A 119 12.42 -4.01 17.90
CA ASP A 119 13.03 -5.11 18.63
C ASP A 119 12.09 -6.30 18.74
N GLY A 120 12.63 -7.51 18.52
CA GLY A 120 11.89 -8.76 18.64
C GLY A 120 10.78 -8.96 17.59
N LEU A 121 10.80 -8.22 16.47
CA LEU A 121 9.87 -8.43 15.37
C LEU A 121 10.08 -9.80 14.72
N ASP A 122 9.10 -10.70 14.85
CA ASP A 122 9.07 -11.95 14.10
C ASP A 122 8.71 -11.70 12.63
N ARG A 123 9.64 -12.05 11.75
CA ARG A 123 9.47 -11.98 10.29
C ARG A 123 8.19 -12.67 9.82
N THR A 124 7.91 -13.86 10.32
CA THR A 124 6.75 -14.65 9.87
C THR A 124 5.46 -13.91 10.21
N ALA A 125 5.30 -13.48 11.46
CA ALA A 125 4.15 -12.70 11.89
C ALA A 125 3.97 -11.37 11.14
N VAL A 126 5.07 -10.68 10.81
CA VAL A 126 5.04 -9.42 10.05
C VAL A 126 4.53 -9.65 8.63
N LEU A 127 5.10 -10.63 7.92
CA LEU A 127 4.73 -10.93 6.53
C LEU A 127 3.32 -11.54 6.43
N ASP A 128 2.95 -12.46 7.32
CA ASP A 128 1.60 -13.03 7.37
C ASP A 128 0.54 -11.98 7.67
N GLY A 129 0.86 -11.02 8.55
CA GLY A 129 0.00 -9.89 8.85
C GLY A 129 -0.27 -9.03 7.62
N TRP A 130 0.74 -8.79 6.79
CA TRP A 130 0.60 -8.04 5.54
C TRP A 130 -0.17 -8.83 4.48
N ALA A 131 0.12 -10.13 4.32
CA ALA A 131 -0.61 -11.02 3.42
C ALA A 131 -2.09 -11.08 3.75
N ARG A 132 -2.43 -11.22 5.04
CA ARG A 132 -3.82 -11.28 5.52
C ARG A 132 -4.59 -10.00 5.19
N VAL A 133 -4.02 -8.82 5.45
CA VAL A 133 -4.68 -7.54 5.14
C VAL A 133 -4.85 -7.36 3.64
N THR A 134 -3.83 -7.70 2.84
CA THR A 134 -3.89 -7.58 1.38
C THR A 134 -4.95 -8.52 0.79
N GLY A 135 -4.98 -9.78 1.22
CA GLY A 135 -6.00 -10.75 0.79
C GLY A 135 -7.41 -10.33 1.19
N ALA A 136 -7.60 -9.79 2.40
CA ALA A 136 -8.88 -9.25 2.83
C ALA A 136 -9.31 -8.03 2.00
N LEU A 137 -8.36 -7.16 1.60
CA LEU A 137 -8.64 -6.03 0.73
C LEU A 137 -9.06 -6.50 -0.67
N GLN A 138 -8.35 -7.48 -1.25
CA GLN A 138 -8.73 -8.07 -2.54
C GLN A 138 -10.13 -8.72 -2.49
N ALA A 139 -10.44 -9.43 -1.40
CA ALA A 139 -11.76 -10.04 -1.21
C ALA A 139 -12.88 -9.01 -1.08
N GLN A 140 -12.63 -7.86 -0.43
CA GLN A 140 -13.61 -6.77 -0.41
C GLN A 140 -13.74 -6.13 -1.78
N LEU A 141 -12.63 -5.83 -2.46
CA LEU A 141 -12.63 -5.26 -3.81
C LEU A 141 -13.40 -6.13 -4.82
N GLY A 142 -13.32 -7.46 -4.73
CA GLY A 142 -14.09 -8.37 -5.59
C GLY A 142 -15.62 -8.23 -5.47
N LYS A 143 -16.13 -7.52 -4.46
CA LYS A 143 -17.56 -7.24 -4.27
C LYS A 143 -17.98 -5.88 -4.85
N TRP A 144 -17.05 -5.12 -5.43
CA TRP A 144 -17.29 -3.78 -5.97
C TRP A 144 -17.39 -3.81 -7.49
N ASP A 145 -18.42 -3.16 -8.03
CA ASP A 145 -18.52 -2.88 -9.45
C ASP A 145 -17.72 -1.62 -9.84
N GLU A 146 -17.37 -1.51 -11.12
CA GLU A 146 -16.53 -0.43 -11.63
C GLU A 146 -17.14 0.96 -11.39
N ALA A 147 -18.46 1.11 -11.58
CA ALA A 147 -19.13 2.39 -11.38
C ALA A 147 -19.09 2.84 -9.91
N ALA A 148 -19.22 1.91 -8.96
CA ALA A 148 -19.10 2.20 -7.54
C ALA A 148 -17.66 2.62 -7.16
N LEU A 149 -16.64 2.01 -7.77
CA LEU A 149 -15.24 2.40 -7.55
C LEU A 149 -14.97 3.85 -7.94
N ASP A 150 -15.63 4.33 -8.99
CA ASP A 150 -15.53 5.72 -9.45
C ASP A 150 -16.42 6.69 -8.69
N ARG A 151 -17.53 6.19 -8.10
CA ARG A 151 -18.56 7.04 -7.50
C ARG A 151 -18.27 7.42 -6.05
N TYR A 152 -17.81 6.50 -5.22
CA TYR A 152 -17.68 6.74 -3.78
C TYR A 152 -16.29 7.25 -3.42
N GLN A 153 -16.20 8.07 -2.37
CA GLN A 153 -14.94 8.65 -1.91
C GLN A 153 -14.52 8.13 -0.54
N LEU A 154 -13.21 8.19 -0.31
CA LEU A 154 -12.58 7.93 0.98
C LEU A 154 -11.59 9.05 1.30
N PRO A 155 -11.48 9.47 2.58
CA PRO A 155 -10.52 10.48 2.97
C PRO A 155 -9.11 9.90 2.99
N HIS A 156 -8.18 10.51 2.26
CA HIS A 156 -6.76 10.22 2.35
C HIS A 156 -6.04 11.27 3.25
N PRO A 157 -5.16 10.86 4.19
CA PRO A 157 -4.50 11.78 5.12
C PRO A 157 -3.71 12.92 4.46
N VAL A 158 -3.03 12.60 3.34
CA VAL A 158 -2.19 13.55 2.60
C VAL A 158 -2.89 14.13 1.37
N LEU A 159 -3.56 13.30 0.57
CA LEU A 159 -4.07 13.65 -0.76
C LEU A 159 -5.52 14.16 -0.75
N GLY A 160 -6.15 14.25 0.43
CA GLY A 160 -7.54 14.65 0.56
C GLY A 160 -8.52 13.58 0.04
N PRO A 161 -9.74 13.96 -0.38
CA PRO A 161 -10.74 13.02 -0.87
C PRO A 161 -10.31 12.36 -2.18
N LEU A 162 -10.29 11.03 -2.19
CA LEU A 162 -10.03 10.21 -3.37
C LEU A 162 -11.25 9.34 -3.68
N THR A 163 -11.50 9.02 -4.94
CA THR A 163 -12.43 7.94 -5.27
C THR A 163 -11.90 6.61 -4.72
N VAL A 164 -12.75 5.59 -4.57
CA VAL A 164 -12.28 4.26 -4.15
C VAL A 164 -11.27 3.71 -5.15
N ARG A 165 -11.47 3.95 -6.47
CA ARG A 165 -10.48 3.58 -7.50
C ARG A 165 -9.14 4.28 -7.28
N GLU A 166 -9.14 5.59 -7.07
CA GLU A 166 -7.93 6.38 -6.82
C GLU A 166 -7.20 5.93 -5.55
N MET A 167 -7.95 5.61 -4.49
CA MET A 167 -7.39 5.08 -3.24
C MET A 167 -6.68 3.74 -3.46
N LEU A 168 -7.26 2.85 -4.27
CA LEU A 168 -6.66 1.56 -4.62
C LEU A 168 -5.45 1.72 -5.55
N ALA A 169 -5.53 2.61 -6.54
CA ALA A 169 -4.40 2.96 -7.40
C ALA A 169 -3.22 3.52 -6.60
N PHE A 170 -3.50 4.43 -5.66
CA PHE A 170 -2.54 4.90 -4.68
C PHE A 170 -1.96 3.73 -3.88
N THR A 171 -2.79 2.82 -3.38
CA THR A 171 -2.34 1.67 -2.57
C THR A 171 -1.37 0.76 -3.35
N VAL A 172 -1.62 0.53 -4.64
CA VAL A 172 -0.70 -0.21 -5.54
C VAL A 172 0.63 0.50 -5.65
N TYR A 173 0.63 1.79 -5.99
CA TYR A 173 1.87 2.55 -6.14
C TYR A 173 2.63 2.69 -4.82
N HIS A 174 1.92 2.95 -3.73
CA HIS A 174 2.46 3.06 -2.38
C HIS A 174 3.18 1.77 -1.95
N THR A 175 2.57 0.61 -2.20
CA THR A 175 3.20 -0.70 -1.96
C THR A 175 4.51 -0.83 -2.73
N ALA A 176 4.49 -0.57 -4.04
CA ALA A 176 5.71 -0.62 -4.85
C ALA A 176 6.77 0.39 -4.40
N HIS A 177 6.35 1.60 -4.02
CA HIS A 177 7.24 2.64 -3.50
C HIS A 177 8.01 2.14 -2.27
N HIS A 178 7.32 1.56 -1.28
CA HIS A 178 7.97 1.05 -0.08
C HIS A 178 8.89 -0.14 -0.36
N LEU A 179 8.51 -1.07 -1.24
CA LEU A 179 9.36 -2.20 -1.61
C LEU A 179 10.64 -1.74 -2.34
N ARG A 180 10.53 -0.79 -3.27
CA ARG A 180 11.69 -0.20 -3.95
C ARG A 180 12.62 0.52 -2.97
N ARG A 181 12.07 1.28 -2.02
CA ARG A 181 12.86 1.96 -0.97
C ARG A 181 13.67 0.99 -0.11
N VAL A 182 13.08 -0.16 0.23
CA VAL A 182 13.80 -1.23 0.92
C VAL A 182 14.93 -1.74 0.04
N ALA A 183 14.62 -2.13 -1.19
CA ALA A 183 15.57 -2.69 -2.16
C ALA A 183 16.77 -1.76 -2.47
N GLU A 184 16.52 -0.49 -2.74
CA GLU A 184 17.53 0.54 -3.01
C GLU A 184 18.58 0.70 -1.88
N ARG A 185 18.21 0.30 -0.67
CA ARG A 185 19.00 0.46 0.55
C ARG A 185 19.54 -0.85 1.11
N SER A 186 19.00 -2.00 0.69
CA SER A 186 19.54 -3.33 1.03
C SER A 186 20.78 -3.71 0.22
N GLY A 187 21.04 -3.04 -0.90
CA GLY A 187 22.22 -3.25 -1.75
C GLY A 187 23.36 -2.26 -1.50
N ARG A 188 23.30 -1.46 -0.44
CA ARG A 188 24.36 -0.52 -0.01
C ARG A 188 24.95 -1.02 1.30
#